data_AF-A0A087T8X5-F1
#
_entry.id   AF-A0A087T8X5-F1
#
_cell.length_a   1.000
_cell.length_b   1.000
_cell.length_c   1.000
_cell.angle_alpha   90.00
_cell.angle_beta   90.00
_cell.angle_gamma   90.00
#
_symmetry.space_group_name_H-M   'P 1'
#
loop_
_entity.id
_entity.type
_entity.pdbx_description
1 polymer ?
#
loop_
_entity_poly.entity_id
_entity_poly.type
_entity_poly.pdbx_seq_one_letter_code
_entity_poly.pdbx_strand_id
1 'polypeptide(L)'
;MSTSETHDKDQKTKTTPLFRNLSADQDPEVTEIESLCLQCRQNGTTRLLLTKIPFYKEVVIMSFSCNHCHWENNELQPAAKIQEKGVLYRLNVLSPRDLARIVVKTEWASVMIPELDFEIPCHSQEGIVTTVEGIIERTCTGLSQKIEYLKDEDSESASKITEFLEKLQNLKSGNTHFTFVLRDCSGNSFLENICAPLPDPQLEGSHFERSREENLLLGLYALDAETEENKAESHSQAYEENNLKDEVLGLPTNCYSCSAPCVTNMKLTHILF
;
A
#
# COMPACT_ATOMS: atom_id res chain seq x y z
N MET A 1 -21.99 65.95 -4.71
CA MET A 1 -22.70 64.78 -4.14
C MET A 1 -22.62 63.70 -5.21
N SER A 2 -21.59 62.88 -5.10
CA SER A 2 -21.12 61.98 -6.15
C SER A 2 -21.45 60.55 -5.72
N THR A 3 -22.05 59.81 -6.64
CA THR A 3 -22.51 58.42 -6.53
C THR A 3 -21.37 57.47 -6.18
N SER A 4 -21.54 56.65 -5.14
CA SER A 4 -20.64 55.53 -4.81
C SER A 4 -21.28 54.21 -5.23
N GLU A 5 -20.78 53.69 -6.34
CA GLU A 5 -21.07 52.35 -6.86
C GLU A 5 -20.46 51.27 -5.96
N THR A 6 -21.21 50.17 -5.92
CA THR A 6 -20.96 48.89 -5.28
C THR A 6 -19.66 48.22 -5.73
N HIS A 7 -18.88 47.70 -4.78
CA HIS A 7 -17.99 46.57 -5.04
C HIS A 7 -18.10 45.55 -3.91
N ASP A 8 -19.00 44.59 -4.13
CA ASP A 8 -19.02 43.31 -3.45
C ASP A 8 -17.83 42.48 -4.00
N LYS A 9 -16.92 42.04 -3.12
CA LYS A 9 -15.80 41.18 -3.49
C LYS A 9 -16.03 39.81 -2.84
N ASP A 10 -16.66 38.95 -3.62
CA ASP A 10 -16.65 37.50 -3.45
C ASP A 10 -15.21 36.98 -3.26
N GLN A 11 -14.86 36.62 -2.02
CA GLN A 11 -13.67 35.82 -1.74
C GLN A 11 -13.98 34.35 -2.06
N LYS A 12 -13.75 33.96 -3.32
CA LYS A 12 -13.61 32.53 -3.68
C LYS A 12 -12.30 32.00 -3.09
N THR A 13 -12.40 31.28 -1.98
CA THR A 13 -11.36 30.39 -1.46
C THR A 13 -11.01 29.35 -2.53
N LYS A 14 -9.86 29.52 -3.20
CA LYS A 14 -9.28 28.47 -4.05
C LYS A 14 -8.81 27.34 -3.14
N THR A 15 -9.61 26.28 -3.01
CA THR A 15 -9.17 25.02 -2.42
C THR A 15 -8.16 24.37 -3.36
N THR A 16 -6.88 24.45 -3.01
CA THR A 16 -5.80 23.81 -3.76
C THR A 16 -5.84 22.30 -3.48
N PRO A 17 -5.81 21.43 -4.50
CA PRO A 17 -5.84 19.98 -4.28
C PRO A 17 -4.56 19.51 -3.59
N LEU A 18 -4.71 18.60 -2.62
CA LEU A 18 -3.61 18.03 -1.81
C LEU A 18 -2.63 17.19 -2.65
N PHE A 19 -3.12 16.52 -3.69
CA PHE A 19 -2.32 15.76 -4.65
C PHE A 19 -2.28 16.47 -6.00
N ARG A 20 -1.07 16.63 -6.57
CA ARG A 20 -0.87 17.24 -7.90
C ARG A 20 -0.14 16.30 -8.84
N ASN A 21 -0.37 16.44 -10.14
CA ASN A 21 0.34 15.64 -11.14
C ASN A 21 1.85 15.92 -11.07
N LEU A 22 2.66 14.88 -11.21
CA LEU A 22 4.11 15.04 -11.36
C LEU A 22 4.38 15.66 -12.74
N SER A 23 4.75 16.94 -12.81
CA SER A 23 5.11 17.64 -14.05
C SER A 23 6.49 18.28 -13.94
N ALA A 24 7.33 18.12 -14.96
CA ALA A 24 8.69 18.65 -14.99
C ALA A 24 8.76 20.20 -15.00
N ASP A 25 7.65 20.87 -15.31
CA ASP A 25 7.59 22.33 -15.47
C ASP A 25 7.10 23.07 -14.21
N GLN A 26 6.78 22.36 -13.13
CA GLN A 26 6.33 22.95 -11.86
C GLN A 26 7.17 22.44 -10.71
N ASP A 27 7.64 23.37 -9.85
CA ASP A 27 8.31 22.99 -8.61
C ASP A 27 7.33 22.22 -7.71
N PRO A 28 7.65 20.98 -7.33
CA PRO A 28 6.79 20.18 -6.47
C PRO A 28 6.68 20.85 -5.09
N GLU A 29 5.45 21.03 -4.60
CA GLU A 29 5.22 21.53 -3.24
C GLU A 29 5.51 20.40 -2.25
N VAL A 30 6.65 20.49 -1.57
CA VAL A 30 7.13 19.50 -0.61
C VAL A 30 6.74 19.94 0.81
N THR A 31 6.13 19.04 1.57
CA THR A 31 5.87 19.26 3.00
C THR A 31 7.05 18.72 3.80
N GLU A 32 7.71 19.55 4.61
CA GLU A 32 8.82 19.12 5.47
C GLU A 32 8.32 18.90 6.91
N ILE A 33 8.68 17.76 7.50
CA ILE A 33 8.33 17.38 8.87
C ILE A 33 9.60 16.92 9.61
N GLU A 34 9.76 17.34 10.86
CA GLU A 34 10.82 16.80 11.72
C GLU A 34 10.49 15.36 12.13
N SER A 35 11.43 14.43 11.99
CA SER A 35 11.22 13.02 12.27
C SER A 35 12.43 12.41 12.98
N LEU A 36 12.20 11.41 13.84
CA LEU A 36 13.27 10.74 14.57
C LEU A 36 14.10 9.84 13.64
N CYS A 37 15.42 10.02 13.62
CA CYS A 37 16.34 9.11 12.92
C CYS A 37 16.47 7.79 13.68
N LEU A 38 16.15 6.66 13.05
CA LEU A 38 16.25 5.35 13.71
C LEU A 38 17.71 4.89 13.93
N GLN A 39 18.67 5.45 13.17
CA GLN A 39 20.07 5.07 13.26
C GLN A 39 20.81 5.78 14.41
N CYS A 40 20.64 7.10 14.54
CA CYS A 40 21.34 7.89 15.57
C CYS A 40 20.43 8.44 16.67
N ARG A 41 19.11 8.22 16.57
CA ARG A 41 18.07 8.69 17.51
C ARG A 41 18.01 10.21 17.70
N GLN A 42 18.56 10.96 16.76
CA GLN A 42 18.43 12.43 16.69
C GLN A 42 17.39 12.78 15.61
N ASN A 43 16.85 14.00 15.64
CA ASN A 43 15.86 14.42 14.65
C ASN A 43 16.53 14.67 13.29
N GLY A 44 15.96 14.10 12.24
CA GLY A 44 16.21 14.46 10.84
C GLY A 44 14.97 15.11 10.23
N THR A 45 15.01 15.30 8.92
CA THR A 45 13.93 15.93 8.15
C THR A 45 13.32 14.91 7.21
N THR A 46 12.00 14.74 7.25
CA THR A 46 11.23 13.98 6.26
C THR A 46 10.55 14.95 5.31
N ARG A 47 10.82 14.81 4.02
CA ARG A 47 10.19 15.54 2.91
C ARG A 47 9.09 14.67 2.31
N LEU A 48 7.85 15.15 2.35
CA LEU A 48 6.69 14.51 1.76
C LEU A 48 6.33 15.20 0.45
N LEU A 49 6.28 14.44 -0.63
CA LEU A 49 5.80 14.86 -1.93
C LEU A 49 4.53 14.07 -2.28
N LEU A 50 3.39 14.75 -2.18
CA LEU A 50 2.07 14.22 -2.50
C LEU A 50 1.82 14.41 -4.00
N THR A 51 1.97 13.33 -4.78
CA THR A 51 1.91 13.42 -6.25
C THR A 51 1.02 12.36 -6.88
N LYS A 52 0.55 12.63 -8.09
CA LYS A 52 -0.19 11.69 -8.94
C LYS A 52 0.67 11.32 -10.14
N ILE A 53 0.95 10.03 -10.28
CA ILE A 53 1.65 9.48 -11.44
C ILE A 53 0.61 9.27 -12.55
N PRO A 54 0.81 9.75 -13.79
CA PRO A 54 -0.12 9.51 -14.89
C PRO A 54 -0.43 8.02 -15.07
N PHE A 55 -1.70 7.67 -15.25
CA PHE A 55 -2.21 6.28 -15.33
C PHE A 55 -2.05 5.44 -14.04
N TYR A 56 -1.52 6.02 -12.97
CA TYR A 56 -1.44 5.42 -11.63
C TYR A 56 -2.12 6.31 -10.58
N LYS A 57 -2.32 5.77 -9.38
CA LYS A 57 -3.05 6.43 -8.30
C LYS A 57 -2.19 7.49 -7.58
N GLU A 58 -2.79 8.15 -6.59
CA GLU A 58 -2.13 9.10 -5.70
C GLU A 58 -1.05 8.40 -4.86
N VAL A 59 0.15 8.97 -4.83
CA VAL A 59 1.31 8.49 -4.07
C VAL A 59 1.88 9.59 -3.18
N VAL A 60 2.46 9.17 -2.07
CA VAL A 60 3.28 9.99 -1.18
C VAL A 60 4.71 9.50 -1.31
N ILE A 61 5.59 10.33 -1.85
CA ILE A 61 7.03 10.08 -1.81
C ILE A 61 7.55 10.70 -0.53
N MET A 62 8.17 9.90 0.34
CA MET A 62 8.79 10.34 1.58
C MET A 62 10.29 10.23 1.44
N SER A 63 11.00 11.33 1.67
CA SER A 63 12.45 11.38 1.66
C SER A 63 12.95 11.85 3.02
N PHE A 64 13.46 10.92 3.82
CA PHE A 64 14.10 11.22 5.08
C PHE A 64 15.59 11.49 4.88
N SER A 65 16.11 12.54 5.49
CA SER A 65 17.53 12.84 5.56
C SER A 65 17.92 13.27 6.97
N CYS A 66 18.96 12.65 7.55
CA CYS A 66 19.51 13.04 8.83
C CYS A 66 20.79 13.87 8.67
N ASN A 67 20.78 15.12 9.16
CA ASN A 67 21.96 16.00 9.13
C ASN A 67 23.09 15.56 10.08
N HIS A 68 22.81 14.64 11.01
CA HIS A 68 23.75 14.23 12.05
C HIS A 68 24.57 12.98 11.68
N CYS A 69 23.92 11.98 11.09
CA CYS A 69 24.58 10.72 10.68
C CYS A 69 24.58 10.48 9.17
N HIS A 70 24.02 11.41 8.39
CA HIS A 70 23.90 11.31 6.92
C HIS A 70 23.15 10.08 6.42
N TRP A 71 22.33 9.46 7.28
CA TRP A 71 21.44 8.39 6.86
C TRP A 71 20.24 9.00 6.11
N GLU A 72 19.93 8.40 4.97
CA GLU A 72 18.84 8.80 4.10
C GLU A 72 17.94 7.60 3.83
N ASN A 73 16.64 7.84 3.71
CA ASN A 73 15.66 6.82 3.35
C ASN A 73 14.59 7.42 2.44
N ASN A 74 14.33 6.77 1.31
CA ASN A 74 13.29 7.19 0.37
C ASN A 74 12.24 6.10 0.28
N GLU A 75 11.02 6.43 0.68
CA GLU A 75 9.88 5.52 0.71
C GLU A 75 8.79 6.04 -0.21
N LEU A 76 8.15 5.13 -0.96
CA LEU A 76 6.98 5.43 -1.77
C LEU A 76 5.76 4.79 -1.11
N GLN A 77 4.90 5.59 -0.51
CA GLN A 77 3.65 5.12 0.07
C GLN A 77 2.48 5.41 -0.88
N PRO A 78 1.62 4.43 -1.19
CA PRO A 78 0.37 4.72 -1.86
C PRO A 78 -0.50 5.58 -0.92
N ALA A 79 -0.91 6.77 -1.38
CA ALA A 79 -1.87 7.61 -0.66
C ALA A 79 -3.31 7.17 -0.92
N ALA A 80 -3.48 6.27 -1.89
CA ALA A 80 -4.75 5.71 -2.27
C ALA A 80 -5.38 4.97 -1.09
N LYS A 81 -6.59 5.41 -0.71
CA LYS A 81 -7.47 4.60 0.14
C LYS A 81 -7.53 3.18 -0.39
N ILE A 82 -7.62 2.23 0.54
CA ILE A 82 -7.87 0.83 0.19
C ILE A 82 -9.12 0.79 -0.68
N GLN A 83 -9.04 0.11 -1.82
CA GLN A 83 -10.11 0.10 -2.79
C GLN A 83 -11.26 -0.77 -2.32
N GLU A 84 -12.46 -0.50 -2.84
CA GLU A 84 -13.64 -1.32 -2.56
C GLU A 84 -13.42 -2.79 -2.93
N LYS A 85 -12.67 -3.07 -4.01
CA LYS A 85 -12.37 -4.43 -4.47
C LYS A 85 -10.86 -4.65 -4.60
N GLY A 86 -10.45 -5.89 -4.36
CA GLY A 86 -9.10 -6.34 -4.70
C GLY A 86 -8.95 -6.45 -6.22
N VAL A 87 -7.70 -6.47 -6.69
CA VAL A 87 -7.38 -6.60 -8.11
C VAL A 87 -6.53 -7.85 -8.36
N LEU A 88 -6.86 -8.55 -9.44
CA LEU A 88 -6.15 -9.72 -9.92
C LEU A 88 -5.77 -9.51 -11.38
N TYR A 89 -4.47 -9.44 -11.63
CA TYR A 89 -3.92 -9.43 -12.97
C TYR A 89 -3.36 -10.80 -13.31
N ARG A 90 -3.66 -11.28 -14.51
CA ARG A 90 -3.06 -12.46 -15.13
C ARG A 90 -2.41 -12.02 -16.43
N LEU A 91 -1.10 -12.18 -16.53
CA LEU A 91 -0.32 -11.83 -17.71
C LEU A 91 0.31 -13.09 -18.29
N ASN A 92 -0.01 -13.35 -19.56
CA ASN A 92 0.64 -14.40 -20.35
C ASN A 92 1.92 -13.82 -20.96
N VAL A 93 3.06 -14.15 -20.36
CA VAL A 93 4.38 -13.70 -20.83
C VAL A 93 4.78 -14.59 -22.00
N LEU A 94 4.76 -14.02 -23.21
CA LEU A 94 5.11 -14.75 -24.44
C LEU A 94 6.39 -14.22 -25.10
N SER A 95 6.75 -12.96 -24.83
CA SER A 95 7.88 -12.30 -25.45
C SER A 95 8.78 -11.62 -24.41
N PRO A 96 10.07 -11.39 -24.73
CA PRO A 96 10.94 -10.59 -23.87
C PRO A 96 10.41 -9.16 -23.62
N ARG A 97 9.57 -8.64 -24.52
CA ARG A 97 8.94 -7.33 -24.34
C ARG A 97 7.96 -7.32 -23.17
N ASP A 98 7.31 -8.45 -22.88
CA ASP A 98 6.37 -8.57 -21.77
C ASP A 98 7.09 -8.52 -20.41
N LEU A 99 8.36 -8.93 -20.36
CA LEU A 99 9.20 -8.83 -19.16
C LEU A 99 9.49 -7.36 -18.78
N ALA A 100 9.50 -6.46 -19.77
CA ALA A 100 9.76 -5.03 -19.57
C ALA A 100 8.53 -4.22 -19.10
N ARG A 101 7.35 -4.85 -18.97
CA ARG A 101 6.13 -4.19 -18.50
C ARG A 101 6.33 -3.64 -17.09
N ILE A 102 5.90 -2.40 -16.88
CA ILE A 102 5.93 -1.76 -15.56
C ILE A 102 4.91 -2.44 -14.64
N VAL A 103 5.38 -2.81 -13.46
CA VAL A 103 4.61 -3.39 -12.37
C VAL A 103 4.70 -2.46 -11.17
N VAL A 104 3.55 -2.07 -10.63
CA VAL A 104 3.49 -1.50 -9.29
C VAL A 104 2.97 -2.58 -8.36
N LYS A 105 3.84 -3.10 -7.49
CA LYS A 105 3.52 -4.10 -6.49
C LYS A 105 3.38 -3.39 -5.14
N THR A 106 2.25 -3.55 -4.46
CA THR A 106 2.10 -3.08 -3.07
C THR A 106 2.61 -4.14 -2.08
N GLU A 107 2.74 -3.79 -0.80
CA GLU A 107 3.06 -4.75 0.26
C GLU A 107 1.97 -5.82 0.44
N TRP A 108 0.72 -5.47 0.16
CA TRP A 108 -0.46 -6.34 0.27
C TRP A 108 -0.62 -7.29 -0.93
N ALA A 109 0.22 -7.17 -1.94
CA ALA A 109 0.16 -7.97 -3.15
C ALA A 109 0.99 -9.25 -3.05
N SER A 110 0.40 -10.37 -3.49
CA SER A 110 1.11 -11.61 -3.79
C SER A 110 1.38 -11.75 -5.28
N VAL A 111 2.52 -12.38 -5.59
CA VAL A 111 2.94 -12.68 -6.96
C VAL A 111 3.07 -14.19 -7.09
N MET A 112 2.49 -14.77 -8.14
CA MET A 112 2.57 -16.20 -8.40
C MET A 112 2.98 -16.49 -9.85
N ILE A 113 3.76 -17.55 -10.02
CA ILE A 113 4.05 -18.18 -11.32
C ILE A 113 3.62 -19.65 -11.21
N PRO A 114 2.39 -20.00 -11.62
CA PRO A 114 1.82 -21.33 -11.43
C PRO A 114 2.65 -22.45 -12.06
N GLU A 115 3.30 -22.20 -13.20
CA GLU A 115 4.09 -23.22 -13.91
C GLU A 115 5.35 -23.65 -13.14
N LEU A 116 5.79 -22.84 -12.17
CA LEU A 116 6.94 -23.13 -11.32
C LEU A 116 6.54 -23.41 -9.86
N ASP A 117 5.25 -23.45 -9.53
CA ASP A 117 4.75 -23.47 -8.14
C ASP A 117 5.43 -22.38 -7.28
N PHE A 118 5.67 -21.22 -7.88
CA PHE A 118 6.35 -20.10 -7.24
C PHE A 118 5.36 -19.10 -6.68
N GLU A 119 5.55 -18.70 -5.43
CA GLU A 119 4.76 -17.66 -4.78
C GLU A 119 5.64 -16.72 -3.94
N ILE A 120 5.41 -15.42 -4.11
CA ILE A 120 5.84 -14.37 -3.21
C ILE A 120 4.61 -13.96 -2.40
N PRO A 121 4.53 -14.31 -1.11
CA PRO A 121 3.36 -13.99 -0.30
C PRO A 121 3.26 -12.49 -0.02
N CYS A 122 2.06 -12.02 0.33
CA CYS A 122 1.90 -10.65 0.80
C CYS A 122 2.78 -10.38 2.04
N HIS A 123 3.19 -9.13 2.26
CA HIS A 123 4.11 -8.66 3.32
C HIS A 123 5.54 -9.17 3.28
N SER A 124 5.90 -10.08 2.37
CA SER A 124 7.30 -10.52 2.27
C SER A 124 8.22 -9.44 1.68
N GLN A 125 7.65 -8.45 1.00
CA GLN A 125 8.36 -7.37 0.30
C GLN A 125 7.54 -6.08 0.35
N GLU A 126 8.22 -4.97 0.60
CA GLU A 126 7.67 -3.61 0.55
C GLU A 126 7.11 -3.26 -0.83
N GLY A 127 6.29 -2.20 -0.86
CA GLY A 127 5.76 -1.66 -2.10
C GLY A 127 6.88 -1.14 -3.01
N ILE A 128 6.85 -1.54 -4.29
CA ILE A 128 7.87 -1.15 -5.27
C ILE A 128 7.26 -0.95 -6.65
N VAL A 129 7.80 0.03 -7.37
CA VAL A 129 7.61 0.19 -8.82
C VAL A 129 8.80 -0.46 -9.52
N THR A 130 8.53 -1.47 -10.33
CA THR A 130 9.56 -2.26 -11.01
C THR A 130 9.02 -2.79 -12.34
N THR A 131 9.65 -3.80 -12.93
CA THR A 131 9.16 -4.52 -14.10
C THR A 131 8.91 -5.99 -13.75
N VAL A 132 8.24 -6.74 -14.64
CA VAL A 132 8.08 -8.19 -14.47
C VAL A 132 9.45 -8.87 -14.36
N GLU A 133 10.41 -8.47 -15.20
CA GLU A 133 11.81 -8.89 -15.10
C GLU A 133 12.42 -8.54 -13.74
N GLY A 134 12.21 -7.30 -13.27
CA GLY A 134 12.79 -6.83 -12.02
C GLY A 134 12.32 -7.61 -10.79
N ILE A 135 11.09 -8.10 -10.77
CA ILE A 135 10.57 -8.98 -9.70
C ILE A 135 11.30 -10.33 -9.72
N ILE A 136 11.49 -10.91 -10.91
CA ILE A 136 12.20 -12.18 -11.07
C ILE A 136 13.68 -12.01 -10.68
N GLU A 137 14.33 -10.93 -11.13
CA GLU A 137 15.72 -10.60 -10.82
C GLU A 137 15.94 -10.49 -9.30
N ARG A 138 15.08 -9.73 -8.62
CA ARG A 138 15.16 -9.54 -7.17
C ARG A 138 14.99 -10.86 -6.42
N THR A 139 14.11 -11.73 -6.90
CA THR A 139 13.94 -13.08 -6.36
C THR A 139 15.21 -13.92 -6.56
N CYS A 140 15.78 -13.91 -7.77
CA CYS A 140 17.04 -14.61 -8.07
C CYS A 140 18.18 -14.12 -7.17
N THR A 141 18.31 -12.81 -6.94
CA THR A 141 19.32 -12.26 -6.03
C THR A 141 19.10 -12.73 -4.60
N GLY A 142 17.85 -12.69 -4.10
CA GLY A 142 17.51 -13.14 -2.75
C GLY A 142 17.77 -14.63 -2.51
N LEU A 143 17.45 -15.48 -3.49
CA LEU A 143 17.73 -16.91 -3.42
C LEU A 143 19.23 -17.21 -3.51
N SER A 144 19.99 -16.48 -4.34
CA SER A 144 21.45 -16.64 -4.44
C SER A 144 22.15 -16.36 -3.11
N GLN A 145 21.77 -15.29 -2.42
CA GLN A 145 22.31 -14.96 -1.09
C GLN A 145 21.96 -16.05 -0.07
N LYS A 146 20.75 -16.61 -0.16
CA LYS A 146 20.31 -17.70 0.73
C LYS A 146 21.08 -19.00 0.48
N ILE A 147 21.41 -19.32 -0.77
CA ILE A 147 22.27 -20.46 -1.11
C ILE A 147 23.65 -20.30 -0.47
N GLU A 148 24.25 -19.10 -0.52
CA GLU A 148 25.57 -18.86 0.07
C GLU A 148 25.58 -19.11 1.58
N TYR A 149 24.53 -18.72 2.29
CA TYR A 149 24.37 -19.01 3.72
C TYR A 149 24.14 -20.51 4.01
N LEU A 150 23.37 -21.20 3.17
CA LEU A 150 22.99 -22.61 3.40
C LEU A 150 24.10 -23.62 3.04
N LYS A 151 25.11 -23.23 2.25
CA LYS A 151 26.21 -24.13 1.86
C LYS A 151 26.95 -24.74 3.05
N ASP A 152 27.00 -24.04 4.18
CA ASP A 152 27.71 -24.49 5.37
C ASP A 152 26.83 -25.33 6.32
N GLU A 153 25.50 -25.22 6.23
CA GLU A 153 24.56 -25.91 7.15
C GLU A 153 23.79 -27.07 6.51
N ASP A 154 23.33 -26.94 5.26
CA ASP A 154 22.50 -27.94 4.58
C ASP A 154 22.71 -27.95 3.06
N SER A 155 23.58 -28.86 2.61
CA SER A 155 23.92 -29.03 1.20
C SER A 155 22.76 -29.57 0.35
N GLU A 156 21.79 -30.30 0.93
CA GLU A 156 20.69 -30.88 0.15
C GLU A 156 19.68 -29.79 -0.23
N SER A 157 19.33 -28.94 0.73
CA SER A 157 18.47 -27.77 0.50
C SER A 157 19.12 -26.78 -0.46
N ALA A 158 20.42 -26.55 -0.34
CA ALA A 158 21.17 -25.70 -1.27
C ALA A 158 21.10 -26.20 -2.73
N SER A 159 21.17 -27.51 -2.95
CA SER A 159 21.05 -28.11 -4.30
C SER A 159 19.65 -27.87 -4.89
N LYS A 160 18.59 -28.11 -4.10
CA LYS A 160 17.20 -27.91 -4.56
C LYS A 160 16.91 -26.44 -4.91
N ILE A 161 17.43 -25.50 -4.11
CA ILE A 161 17.27 -24.07 -4.39
C ILE A 161 18.06 -23.67 -5.63
N THR A 162 19.23 -24.26 -5.86
CA THR A 162 20.05 -23.99 -7.06
C THR A 162 19.33 -24.45 -8.33
N GLU A 163 18.75 -25.66 -8.33
CA GLU A 163 17.93 -26.15 -9.46
C GLU A 163 16.71 -25.25 -9.73
N PHE A 164 16.08 -24.74 -8.67
CA PHE A 164 14.96 -23.80 -8.81
C PHE A 164 15.41 -22.45 -9.37
N LEU A 165 16.58 -21.97 -8.97
CA LEU A 165 17.16 -20.73 -9.45
C LEU A 165 17.48 -20.79 -10.95
N GLU A 166 17.96 -21.93 -11.45
CA GLU A 166 18.14 -22.16 -12.89
C GLU A 166 16.81 -22.05 -13.66
N LYS A 167 15.71 -22.58 -13.10
CA LYS A 167 14.38 -22.44 -13.71
C LYS A 167 13.92 -20.98 -13.79
N LEU A 168 14.14 -20.20 -12.73
CA LEU A 168 13.83 -18.75 -12.73
C LEU A 168 14.69 -17.97 -13.73
N GLN A 169 15.98 -18.29 -13.81
CA GLN A 169 16.88 -17.68 -14.80
C GLN A 169 16.46 -18.01 -16.24
N ASN A 170 15.94 -19.21 -16.49
CA ASN A 170 15.40 -19.57 -17.79
C ASN A 170 14.19 -18.70 -18.18
N LEU A 171 13.30 -18.36 -17.23
CA LEU A 171 12.19 -17.43 -17.48
C LEU A 171 12.68 -16.05 -17.92
N LYS A 172 13.79 -15.56 -17.34
CA LYS A 172 14.40 -14.28 -17.70
C LYS A 172 14.89 -14.24 -19.15
N SER A 173 15.29 -15.37 -19.71
CA SER A 173 15.75 -15.44 -21.10
C SER A 173 14.66 -15.10 -22.13
N GLY A 174 13.38 -15.11 -21.72
CA GLY A 174 12.23 -14.78 -22.57
C GLY A 174 11.89 -15.85 -23.61
N ASN A 175 12.53 -17.02 -23.55
CA ASN A 175 12.26 -18.15 -24.43
C ASN A 175 11.18 -19.11 -23.90
N THR A 176 10.91 -19.04 -22.59
CA THR A 176 9.88 -19.83 -21.91
C THR A 176 8.65 -18.99 -21.65
N HIS A 177 7.50 -19.54 -22.05
CA HIS A 177 6.21 -18.91 -21.85
C HIS A 177 5.70 -19.28 -20.44
N PHE A 178 5.17 -18.30 -19.71
CA PHE A 178 4.64 -18.52 -18.36
C PHE A 178 3.54 -17.51 -18.02
N THR A 179 2.77 -17.83 -16.99
CA THR A 179 1.72 -16.97 -16.48
C THR A 179 2.23 -16.22 -15.26
N PHE A 180 2.25 -14.90 -15.35
CA PHE A 180 2.52 -14.02 -14.21
C PHE A 180 1.20 -13.56 -13.59
N VAL A 181 0.98 -13.92 -12.32
CA VAL A 181 -0.24 -13.56 -11.59
C VAL A 181 0.11 -12.58 -10.48
N LEU A 182 -0.50 -11.40 -10.51
CA LEU A 182 -0.39 -10.38 -9.47
C LEU A 182 -1.75 -10.19 -8.81
N ARG A 183 -1.85 -10.57 -7.54
CA ARG A 183 -3.08 -10.49 -6.75
C ARG A 183 -2.87 -9.54 -5.59
N ASP A 184 -3.65 -8.47 -5.54
CA ASP A 184 -3.54 -7.46 -4.48
C ASP A 184 -4.91 -7.21 -3.84
N CYS A 185 -5.03 -7.55 -2.55
CA CYS A 185 -6.24 -7.31 -1.80
C CYS A 185 -6.52 -5.81 -1.61
N SER A 186 -5.50 -4.95 -1.56
CA SER A 186 -5.70 -3.50 -1.42
C SER A 186 -6.26 -2.83 -2.68
N GLY A 187 -6.15 -3.49 -3.84
CA GLY A 187 -6.59 -2.98 -5.14
C GLY A 187 -5.69 -1.88 -5.71
N ASN A 188 -4.50 -1.65 -5.14
CA ASN A 188 -3.63 -0.53 -5.51
C ASN A 188 -2.44 -0.92 -6.40
N SER A 189 -2.19 -2.21 -6.58
CA SER A 189 -1.22 -2.70 -7.55
C SER A 189 -1.67 -2.46 -8.98
N PHE A 190 -0.69 -2.34 -9.87
CA PHE A 190 -0.90 -2.04 -11.28
C PHE A 190 0.05 -2.83 -12.16
N LEU A 191 -0.42 -3.21 -13.34
CA LEU A 191 0.38 -3.87 -14.36
C LEU A 191 0.13 -3.16 -15.71
N GLU A 192 1.22 -2.78 -16.37
CA GLU A 192 1.17 -2.00 -17.60
C GLU A 192 0.52 -2.77 -18.77
N ASN A 193 -0.42 -2.09 -19.42
CA ASN A 193 -0.97 -2.50 -20.71
C ASN A 193 -0.18 -1.82 -21.84
N ILE A 194 0.60 -2.60 -22.58
CA ILE A 194 1.44 -2.12 -23.69
C ILE A 194 0.58 -1.63 -24.88
N CYS A 195 -0.63 -2.18 -25.04
CA CYS A 195 -1.55 -1.88 -26.12
C CYS A 195 -2.47 -0.69 -25.80
N ALA A 196 -2.35 -0.06 -24.64
CA ALA A 196 -3.22 1.04 -24.24
C ALA A 196 -3.29 2.15 -25.31
N PRO A 197 -4.48 2.66 -25.65
CA PRO A 197 -5.78 2.48 -24.98
C PRO A 197 -6.57 1.23 -25.41
N LEU A 198 -6.04 0.41 -26.32
CA LEU A 198 -6.69 -0.84 -26.75
C LEU A 198 -6.57 -1.91 -25.64
N PRO A 199 -7.50 -2.88 -25.58
CA PRO A 199 -7.37 -4.01 -24.67
C PRO A 199 -6.15 -4.85 -25.05
N ASP A 200 -5.42 -5.28 -24.04
CA ASP A 200 -4.27 -6.16 -24.20
C ASP A 200 -4.73 -7.62 -24.34
N PRO A 201 -4.34 -8.34 -25.40
CA PRO A 201 -4.71 -9.75 -25.54
C PRO A 201 -3.99 -10.68 -24.56
N GLN A 202 -2.88 -10.25 -23.97
CA GLN A 202 -2.05 -11.06 -23.06
C GLN A 202 -2.30 -10.74 -21.58
N LEU A 203 -2.98 -9.64 -21.27
CA LEU A 203 -3.20 -9.16 -19.91
C LEU A 203 -4.70 -9.12 -19.58
N GLU A 204 -5.10 -9.95 -18.62
CA GLU A 204 -6.44 -9.96 -18.04
C GLU A 204 -6.41 -9.30 -16.65
N GLY A 205 -7.12 -8.19 -16.50
CA GLY A 205 -7.36 -7.54 -15.21
C GLY A 205 -8.78 -7.80 -14.73
N SER A 206 -8.93 -8.34 -13.52
CA SER A 206 -10.23 -8.59 -12.90
C SER A 206 -10.26 -8.05 -11.47
N HIS A 207 -11.46 -7.75 -10.98
CA HIS A 207 -11.68 -7.30 -9.61
C HIS A 207 -12.35 -8.43 -8.82
N PHE A 208 -11.97 -8.60 -7.56
CA PHE A 208 -12.55 -9.59 -6.67
C PHE A 208 -13.01 -8.97 -5.35
N GLU A 209 -14.01 -9.61 -4.73
CA GLU A 209 -14.44 -9.26 -3.38
C GLU A 209 -13.50 -9.90 -2.37
N ARG A 210 -12.99 -9.07 -1.46
CA ARG A 210 -12.02 -9.48 -0.44
C ARG A 210 -12.67 -10.45 0.55
N SER A 211 -11.89 -11.41 1.01
CA SER A 211 -12.32 -12.27 2.11
C SER A 211 -12.34 -11.47 3.43
N ARG A 212 -13.00 -12.03 4.46
CA ARG A 212 -12.97 -11.45 5.81
C ARG A 212 -11.56 -11.32 6.36
N GLU A 213 -10.73 -12.34 6.16
CA GLU A 213 -9.32 -12.34 6.59
C GLU A 213 -8.53 -11.23 5.91
N GLU A 214 -8.79 -10.98 4.62
CA GLU A 214 -8.14 -9.90 3.87
C GLU A 214 -8.61 -8.53 4.32
N ASN A 215 -9.88 -8.38 4.69
CA ASN A 215 -10.40 -7.13 5.27
C ASN A 215 -9.74 -6.82 6.61
N LEU A 216 -9.59 -7.83 7.47
CA LEU A 216 -8.90 -7.70 8.76
C LEU A 216 -7.42 -7.35 8.55
N LEU A 217 -6.76 -8.01 7.61
CA LEU A 217 -5.37 -7.76 7.24
C LEU A 217 -5.16 -6.29 6.84
N LEU A 218 -6.11 -5.74 6.07
CA LEU A 218 -6.14 -4.35 5.61
C LEU A 218 -6.62 -3.34 6.67
N GLY A 219 -6.94 -3.79 7.90
CA GLY A 219 -7.45 -2.93 8.97
C GLY A 219 -8.86 -2.39 8.72
N LEU A 220 -9.64 -3.04 7.86
CA LEU A 220 -11.00 -2.66 7.52
C LEU A 220 -12.00 -3.33 8.47
N TYR A 221 -11.98 -2.91 9.73
CA TYR A 221 -12.83 -3.45 10.80
C TYR A 221 -14.33 -3.13 10.64
N ALA A 222 -14.68 -2.11 9.86
CA ALA A 222 -16.06 -1.60 9.76
C ALA A 222 -17.01 -2.48 8.93
N LEU A 223 -16.50 -3.32 8.03
CA LEU A 223 -17.36 -4.15 7.15
C LEU A 223 -17.90 -5.41 7.86
N ASP A 224 -17.29 -5.82 8.96
CA ASP A 224 -17.69 -7.00 9.73
C ASP A 224 -18.84 -6.70 10.71
N ALA A 225 -19.02 -5.44 11.11
CA ALA A 225 -20.13 -5.04 11.98
C ALA A 225 -21.50 -5.06 11.26
N GLU A 226 -21.51 -4.82 9.94
CA GLU A 226 -22.76 -4.73 9.16
C GLU A 226 -23.30 -6.09 8.68
N THR A 227 -22.51 -7.17 8.78
CA THR A 227 -22.90 -8.49 8.26
C THR A 227 -23.46 -9.46 9.31
N GLU A 228 -23.20 -9.24 10.61
CA GLU A 228 -23.84 -10.03 11.68
C GLU A 228 -25.09 -9.37 12.30
N GLU A 229 -25.31 -8.07 12.12
CA GLU A 229 -26.48 -7.38 12.70
C GLU A 229 -27.78 -7.48 11.87
N ASN A 230 -27.75 -8.05 10.66
CA ASN A 230 -28.93 -8.12 9.78
C ASN A 230 -29.87 -9.33 10.02
N LYS A 231 -29.93 -9.85 11.27
CA LYS A 231 -30.96 -10.83 11.69
C LYS A 231 -31.62 -10.57 13.04
N ALA A 232 -31.51 -9.36 13.60
CA ALA A 232 -32.37 -8.94 14.70
C ALA A 232 -32.86 -7.51 14.50
N GLU A 233 -34.08 -7.42 13.97
CA GLU A 233 -35.07 -6.36 14.20
C GLU A 233 -34.59 -4.89 14.09
N SER A 234 -34.96 -4.30 12.96
CA SER A 234 -35.41 -2.91 12.81
C SER A 234 -35.40 -2.02 14.07
N HIS A 235 -34.40 -1.16 14.18
CA HIS A 235 -34.61 0.18 14.73
C HIS A 235 -33.70 1.17 14.00
N SER A 236 -34.22 1.73 12.90
CA SER A 236 -33.68 2.94 12.30
C SER A 236 -33.83 4.09 13.29
N GLN A 237 -32.75 4.50 13.94
CA GLN A 237 -32.65 5.85 14.50
C GLN A 237 -31.38 6.49 13.95
N ALA A 238 -31.60 7.53 13.15
CA ALA A 238 -30.57 8.43 12.67
C ALA A 238 -29.78 8.95 13.87
N TYR A 239 -28.46 8.80 13.85
CA TYR A 239 -27.57 9.42 14.82
C TYR A 239 -27.51 10.93 14.52
N GLU A 240 -28.29 11.69 15.27
CA GLU A 240 -28.01 13.11 15.48
C GLU A 240 -26.70 13.24 16.26
N GLU A 241 -25.80 14.06 15.74
CA GLU A 241 -24.41 14.30 16.18
C GLU A 241 -24.27 14.94 17.59
N ASN A 242 -25.32 14.91 18.43
CA ASN A 242 -25.49 15.89 19.50
C ASN A 242 -25.38 15.39 20.94
N ASN A 243 -24.99 14.15 21.27
CA ASN A 243 -24.96 13.77 22.70
C ASN A 243 -23.89 12.80 23.25
N LEU A 244 -22.75 12.62 22.56
CA LEU A 244 -21.61 11.85 23.11
C LEU A 244 -20.94 12.49 24.34
N LYS A 245 -21.33 13.71 24.74
CA LYS A 245 -20.71 14.45 25.86
C LYS A 245 -21.23 14.02 27.24
N ASP A 246 -22.41 13.44 27.31
CA ASP A 246 -23.04 13.07 28.59
C ASP A 246 -23.04 11.58 28.91
N GLU A 247 -22.62 10.75 27.95
CA GLU A 247 -22.54 9.31 28.14
C GLU A 247 -21.17 8.87 28.69
N VAL A 248 -21.19 7.87 29.58
CA VAL A 248 -19.99 7.27 30.18
C VAL A 248 -19.73 5.95 29.49
N LEU A 249 -18.59 5.85 28.79
CA LEU A 249 -18.19 4.64 28.07
C LEU A 249 -17.47 3.68 29.02
N GLY A 250 -17.98 2.46 29.17
CA GLY A 250 -17.37 1.41 29.99
C GLY A 250 -16.52 0.46 29.16
N LEU A 251 -15.21 0.39 29.44
CA LEU A 251 -14.26 -0.49 28.78
C LEU A 251 -13.81 -1.60 29.75
N PRO A 252 -14.05 -2.89 29.45
CA PRO A 252 -13.57 -3.98 30.30
C PRO A 252 -12.04 -4.01 30.32
N THR A 253 -11.44 -4.10 31.51
CA THR A 253 -10.01 -4.18 31.72
C THR A 253 -9.70 -5.00 32.97
N ASN A 254 -8.42 -5.16 33.32
CA ASN A 254 -8.01 -5.76 34.58
C ASN A 254 -7.49 -4.68 35.53
N CYS A 255 -7.84 -4.79 36.81
CA CYS A 255 -7.39 -3.86 37.84
C CYS A 255 -5.86 -3.88 37.94
N TYR A 256 -5.22 -2.74 37.73
CA TYR A 256 -3.75 -2.64 37.74
C TYR A 256 -3.10 -3.11 39.06
N SER A 257 -3.84 -3.06 40.18
CA SER A 257 -3.31 -3.45 41.50
C SER A 257 -3.52 -4.93 41.85
N CYS A 258 -4.56 -5.59 41.36
CA CYS A 258 -4.90 -6.96 41.76
C CYS A 258 -5.22 -7.92 40.61
N SER A 259 -5.15 -7.44 39.38
CA SER A 259 -5.41 -8.17 38.13
C SER A 259 -6.80 -8.79 38.00
N ALA A 260 -7.74 -8.46 38.89
CA ALA A 260 -9.13 -8.88 38.78
C ALA A 260 -9.84 -8.16 37.61
N PRO A 261 -10.75 -8.82 36.89
CA PRO A 261 -11.52 -8.19 35.82
C PRO A 261 -12.40 -7.07 36.38
N CYS A 262 -12.37 -5.91 35.75
CA CYS A 262 -13.14 -4.72 36.10
C CYS A 262 -13.51 -3.91 34.85
N VAL A 263 -14.24 -2.80 35.01
CA VAL A 263 -14.62 -1.91 33.92
C VAL A 263 -14.09 -0.51 34.21
N THR A 264 -13.34 0.05 33.26
CA THR A 264 -12.91 1.45 33.30
C THR A 264 -13.95 2.31 32.61
N ASN A 265 -14.49 3.27 33.36
CA ASN A 265 -15.46 4.23 32.86
C ASN A 265 -14.73 5.49 32.37
N MET A 266 -14.93 5.86 31.11
CA MET A 266 -14.34 7.03 30.47
C MET A 266 -15.43 8.00 30.05
N LYS A 267 -15.30 9.28 30.44
CA LYS A 267 -16.17 10.37 30.00
C LYS A 267 -15.33 11.41 29.28
N LEU A 268 -15.76 11.81 28.08
CA LEU A 268 -15.14 12.89 27.33
C LEU A 268 -15.38 14.22 28.05
N THR A 269 -14.31 14.89 28.48
CA THR A 269 -14.37 16.23 29.08
C THR A 269 -13.62 17.23 28.22
N HIS A 270 -14.22 18.41 28.01
CA HIS A 270 -13.52 19.53 27.39
C HIS A 270 -12.77 20.29 28.48
N ILE A 271 -11.44 20.37 28.35
CA ILE A 271 -10.63 21.28 29.16
C ILE A 271 -10.47 22.55 28.34
N LEU A 272 -11.13 23.62 28.76
CA LEU A 272 -10.92 24.96 28.19
C LEU A 272 -9.60 25.51 28.76
N PHE A 273 -8.67 25.87 27.88
CA PHE A 273 -7.45 26.60 28.23
C PHE A 273 -7.69 28.10 28.24
#